data_AF-A0A259PKV6-F1
#
_entry.id   AF-A0A259PKV6-F1
#
_cell.length_a   1.000
_cell.length_b   1.000
_cell.length_c   1.000
_cell.angle_alpha   90.00
_cell.angle_beta   90.00
_cell.angle_gamma   90.00
#
_symmetry.space_group_name_H-M   'P 1'
#
loop_
_entity.id
_entity.type
_entity.pdbx_description
1 polymer ?
#
loop_
_entity_poly.entity_id
_entity_poly.type
_entity_poly.pdbx_seq_one_letter_code
_entity_poly.pdbx_strand_id
1 'polypeptide(L)'
;MHNPRPPSIVIQAPQCLDDFALQPNSRFKLESILDLSLPIPANGVCGIVLYGLYGTGKTTLANLLPGLIETAKVNPASTSMSAGSIVDTEDPNSDYFACAQGQNGAQLTQAIQNRTNYMSFNSSGLHYVIMDEVDVLTPAAQAGFKSIMNRKDVIFIMTSNNLDQIDKGIQNRSILIDMNVPPINDWRPILRRVYENAGLPAPPDAVLDQVVQAGRGSARSIFSDIVMSVNKEVRNRHESHLITLKACS
;
A
#
# COMPACT_ATOMS: atom_id res chain seq x y z
N MET A 1 -19.46 0.84 -36.42
CA MET A 1 -18.07 0.37 -36.57
C MET A 1 -17.38 0.51 -35.23
N HIS A 2 -17.20 -0.59 -34.51
CA HIS A 2 -16.46 -0.61 -33.24
C HIS A 2 -14.98 -0.64 -33.61
N ASN A 3 -14.28 0.48 -33.47
CA ASN A 3 -12.85 0.52 -33.73
C ASN A 3 -12.18 -0.33 -32.63
N PRO A 4 -11.48 -1.44 -32.95
CA PRO A 4 -10.85 -2.26 -31.92
C PRO A 4 -9.83 -1.40 -31.17
N ARG A 5 -9.90 -1.44 -29.84
CA ARG A 5 -8.95 -0.73 -28.98
C ARG A 5 -7.54 -1.23 -29.33
N PRO A 6 -6.54 -0.35 -29.51
CA PRO A 6 -5.16 -0.79 -29.72
C PRO A 6 -4.72 -1.73 -28.60
N PRO A 7 -3.87 -2.74 -28.88
CA PRO A 7 -3.33 -3.62 -27.85
C PRO A 7 -2.66 -2.78 -26.76
N SER A 8 -2.94 -3.08 -25.49
CA SER A 8 -2.42 -2.29 -24.37
C SER A 8 -1.40 -3.05 -23.53
N ILE A 9 -0.21 -2.49 -23.35
CA ILE A 9 0.74 -2.93 -22.33
C ILE A 9 0.26 -2.38 -20.98
N VAL A 10 0.06 -3.27 -20.02
CA VAL A 10 -0.45 -2.92 -18.69
C VAL A 10 0.73 -2.85 -17.72
N ILE A 11 0.99 -1.67 -17.17
CA ILE A 11 1.90 -1.51 -16.03
C ILE A 11 1.23 -2.18 -14.84
N GLN A 12 1.86 -3.24 -14.32
CA GLN A 12 1.31 -4.03 -13.22
C GLN A 12 1.21 -3.18 -11.95
N ALA A 13 0.22 -3.52 -11.12
CA ALA A 13 0.12 -2.97 -9.77
C ALA A 13 1.32 -3.46 -8.93
N PRO A 14 1.75 -2.70 -7.90
CA PRO A 14 2.80 -3.12 -6.99
C PRO A 14 2.51 -4.50 -6.36
N GLN A 15 3.54 -5.35 -6.27
CA GLN A 15 3.43 -6.71 -5.73
C GLN A 15 4.31 -6.94 -4.50
N CYS A 16 5.32 -6.11 -4.29
CA CYS A 16 6.22 -6.15 -3.14
C CYS A 16 6.60 -4.73 -2.69
N LEU A 17 7.37 -4.59 -1.61
CA LEU A 17 7.83 -3.27 -1.14
C LEU A 17 8.83 -2.61 -2.09
N ASP A 18 9.57 -3.39 -2.89
CA ASP A 18 10.51 -2.85 -3.90
C ASP A 18 9.81 -2.12 -5.05
N ASP A 19 8.50 -2.33 -5.22
CA ASP A 19 7.67 -1.57 -6.16
C ASP A 19 7.21 -0.22 -5.58
N PHE A 20 7.59 0.13 -4.35
CA PHE A 20 7.27 1.40 -3.70
C PHE A 20 8.53 2.24 -3.43
N ALA A 21 8.46 3.52 -3.82
CA ALA A 21 9.37 4.53 -3.32
C ALA A 21 8.92 4.92 -1.91
N LEU A 22 9.76 4.66 -0.91
CA LEU A 22 9.44 4.81 0.50
C LEU A 22 10.53 5.61 1.21
N GLN A 23 10.18 6.36 2.25
CA GLN A 23 11.22 6.95 3.11
C GLN A 23 12.07 5.84 3.77
N PRO A 24 13.38 6.06 3.98
CA PRO A 24 14.26 5.03 4.56
C PRO A 24 13.75 4.44 5.89
N ASN A 25 13.25 5.29 6.79
CA ASN A 25 12.71 4.84 8.07
C ASN A 25 11.41 4.03 7.92
N SER A 26 10.56 4.39 6.95
CA SER A 26 9.32 3.66 6.65
C SER A 26 9.61 2.31 6.02
N ARG A 27 10.55 2.27 5.06
CA ARG A 27 11.05 1.03 4.47
C ARG A 27 11.62 0.10 5.54
N PHE A 28 12.50 0.60 6.40
CA PHE A 28 13.09 -0.18 7.48
C PHE A 28 12.02 -0.81 8.38
N LYS A 29 11.01 -0.03 8.82
CA LYS A 29 9.92 -0.58 9.65
C LYS A 29 9.10 -1.66 8.94
N LEU A 30 8.79 -1.46 7.66
CA LEU A 30 8.02 -2.43 6.87
C LEU A 30 8.84 -3.71 6.63
N GLU A 31 10.11 -3.57 6.27
CA GLU A 31 11.02 -4.71 6.11
C GLU A 31 11.21 -5.45 7.44
N SER A 32 11.32 -4.75 8.57
CA SER A 32 11.36 -5.40 9.90
C SER A 32 10.09 -6.17 10.26
N ILE A 33 8.92 -5.76 9.73
CA ILE A 33 7.69 -6.55 9.89
C ILE A 33 7.78 -7.83 9.06
N LEU A 34 8.30 -7.74 7.83
CA LEU A 34 8.35 -8.86 6.89
C LEU A 34 9.52 -9.84 7.16
N ASP A 35 10.62 -9.39 7.76
CA ASP A 35 11.70 -10.29 8.23
C ASP A 35 11.45 -10.83 9.65
N LEU A 36 10.30 -10.47 10.24
CA LEU A 36 9.84 -10.86 11.57
C LEU A 36 10.70 -10.33 12.75
N SER A 37 11.64 -9.43 12.52
CA SER A 37 12.41 -8.75 13.58
C SER A 37 11.55 -7.76 14.40
N LEU A 38 10.47 -7.25 13.80
CA LEU A 38 9.43 -6.46 14.44
C LEU A 38 8.07 -7.20 14.32
N PRO A 39 7.81 -8.20 15.18
CA PRO A 39 6.61 -9.01 15.06
C PRO A 39 5.34 -8.19 15.34
N ILE A 40 4.29 -8.48 14.57
CA ILE A 40 2.95 -7.94 14.76
C ILE A 40 1.90 -9.08 14.60
N PRO A 41 0.87 -9.15 15.46
CA PRO A 41 0.69 -8.39 16.71
C PRO A 41 1.68 -8.80 17.81
N ALA A 42 2.24 -7.83 18.54
CA ALA A 42 3.11 -8.09 19.69
C ALA A 42 3.18 -6.88 20.64
N ASN A 43 3.41 -7.10 21.94
CA ASN A 43 3.66 -6.04 22.93
C ASN A 43 2.57 -4.92 22.99
N GLY A 44 1.30 -5.29 22.76
CA GLY A 44 0.20 -4.31 22.71
C GLY A 44 0.13 -3.50 21.42
N VAL A 45 1.00 -3.77 20.46
CA VAL A 45 0.94 -3.24 19.09
C VAL A 45 0.25 -4.27 18.20
N CYS A 46 -0.82 -3.83 17.55
CA CYS A 46 -1.64 -4.64 16.64
C CYS A 46 -2.07 -3.85 15.39
N GLY A 47 -1.61 -2.60 15.27
CA GLY A 47 -1.93 -1.72 14.15
C GLY A 47 -0.72 -1.37 13.29
N ILE A 48 -0.98 -1.01 12.04
CA ILE A 48 -0.07 -0.34 11.13
C ILE A 48 -0.84 0.88 10.61
N VAL A 49 -0.30 2.09 10.81
CA VAL A 49 -0.91 3.32 10.28
C VAL A 49 -0.02 3.86 9.19
N LEU A 50 -0.50 3.80 7.95
CA LEU A 50 0.08 4.44 6.78
C LEU A 50 -0.45 5.88 6.71
N TYR A 51 0.40 6.88 6.93
CA TYR A 51 -0.02 8.28 6.90
C TYR A 51 0.78 9.12 5.91
N GLY A 52 0.16 10.13 5.30
CA GLY A 52 0.86 11.06 4.40
C GLY A 52 -0.05 11.71 3.35
N LEU A 53 0.55 12.43 2.41
CA LEU A 53 -0.17 13.15 1.35
C LEU A 53 -1.09 12.26 0.49
N TYR A 54 -2.07 12.88 -0.17
CA TYR A 54 -2.95 12.20 -1.10
C TYR A 54 -2.19 11.60 -2.29
N GLY A 55 -2.58 10.40 -2.69
CA GLY A 55 -2.02 9.77 -3.89
C GLY A 55 -0.59 9.25 -3.74
N THR A 56 -0.08 9.08 -2.53
CA THR A 56 1.26 8.51 -2.25
C THR A 56 1.31 6.98 -2.22
N GLY A 57 0.18 6.28 -2.42
CA GLY A 57 0.12 4.82 -2.44
C GLY A 57 -0.28 4.15 -1.12
N LYS A 58 -0.81 4.90 -0.14
CA LYS A 58 -1.27 4.36 1.16
C LYS A 58 -2.26 3.21 1.02
N THR A 59 -3.39 3.42 0.34
CA THR A 59 -4.43 2.39 0.14
C THR A 59 -3.88 1.19 -0.63
N THR A 60 -3.05 1.44 -1.65
CA THR A 60 -2.39 0.37 -2.43
C THR A 60 -1.51 -0.51 -1.54
N LEU A 61 -0.69 0.10 -0.67
CA LEU A 61 0.14 -0.65 0.27
C LEU A 61 -0.71 -1.32 1.36
N ALA A 62 -1.79 -0.67 1.83
CA ALA A 62 -2.69 -1.24 2.83
C ALA A 62 -3.36 -2.54 2.34
N ASN A 63 -3.78 -2.56 1.07
CA ASN A 63 -4.38 -3.74 0.44
C ASN A 63 -3.36 -4.86 0.17
N LEU A 64 -2.08 -4.51 -0.02
CA LEU A 64 -1.01 -5.48 -0.29
C LEU A 64 -0.44 -6.11 0.99
N LEU A 65 -0.37 -5.35 2.08
CA LEU A 65 0.28 -5.77 3.33
C LEU A 65 -0.24 -7.09 3.94
N PRO A 66 -1.55 -7.43 3.91
CA PRO A 66 -2.02 -8.73 4.40
C PRO A 66 -1.25 -9.89 3.78
N GLY A 67 -1.17 -9.91 2.44
CA GLY A 67 -0.48 -10.94 1.67
C GLY A 67 1.01 -11.02 1.95
N LEU A 68 1.68 -9.87 2.04
CA LEU A 68 3.11 -9.83 2.37
C LEU A 68 3.38 -10.38 3.77
N ILE A 69 2.59 -9.96 4.76
CA ILE A 69 2.76 -10.39 6.15
C ILE A 69 2.44 -11.88 6.30
N GLU A 70 1.37 -12.37 5.68
CA GLU A 70 1.01 -13.79 5.73
C GLU A 70 2.12 -14.63 5.09
N THR A 71 2.57 -14.26 3.89
CA THR A 71 3.66 -14.95 3.18
C THR A 71 4.93 -14.98 4.03
N ALA A 72 5.34 -13.85 4.59
CA ALA A 72 6.50 -13.76 5.48
C ALA A 72 6.39 -14.68 6.71
N LYS A 73 5.18 -14.89 7.24
CA LYS A 73 4.95 -15.70 8.44
C LYS A 73 4.93 -17.19 8.16
N VAL A 74 4.39 -17.61 7.02
CA VAL A 74 4.02 -19.03 6.80
C VAL A 74 4.81 -19.69 5.69
N ASN A 75 5.35 -18.94 4.74
CA ASN A 75 6.13 -19.48 3.64
C ASN A 75 7.62 -19.53 4.00
N PRO A 76 8.24 -20.72 4.17
CA PRO A 76 9.65 -20.84 4.54
C PRO A 76 10.60 -20.29 3.48
N ALA A 77 10.18 -20.16 2.21
CA ALA A 77 11.03 -19.59 1.18
C ALA A 77 11.34 -18.10 1.43
N SER A 78 10.44 -17.39 2.11
CA SER A 78 10.60 -15.96 2.43
C SER A 78 11.85 -15.67 3.26
N THR A 79 12.31 -16.60 4.10
CA THR A 79 13.51 -16.40 4.95
C THR A 79 14.81 -16.32 4.16
N SER A 80 14.80 -16.76 2.90
CA SER A 80 15.95 -16.70 2.00
C SER A 80 15.91 -15.50 1.04
N MET A 81 14.84 -14.71 1.09
CA MET A 81 14.61 -13.55 0.23
C MET A 81 14.93 -12.25 0.96
N SER A 82 15.20 -11.18 0.20
CA SER A 82 15.17 -9.83 0.77
C SER A 82 13.75 -9.50 1.20
N ALA A 83 13.56 -8.92 2.39
CA ALA A 83 12.25 -8.53 2.90
C ALA A 83 11.48 -7.64 1.91
N GLY A 84 12.18 -6.73 1.23
CA GLY A 84 11.59 -5.84 0.22
C GLY A 84 11.02 -6.56 -1.02
N SER A 85 11.52 -7.77 -1.30
CA SER A 85 11.19 -8.56 -2.49
C SER A 85 10.13 -9.64 -2.25
N ILE A 86 9.65 -9.79 -1.02
CA ILE A 86 8.56 -10.71 -0.69
C ILE A 86 7.31 -10.27 -1.45
N VAL A 87 6.67 -11.24 -2.11
CA VAL A 87 5.40 -11.08 -2.82
C VAL A 87 4.34 -11.93 -2.12
N ASP A 88 3.07 -11.60 -2.30
CA ASP A 88 1.98 -12.42 -1.77
C ASP A 88 1.89 -13.77 -2.50
N THR A 89 2.04 -14.87 -1.75
CA THR A 89 1.84 -16.25 -2.24
C THR A 89 0.68 -16.97 -1.53
N GLU A 90 0.06 -16.32 -0.54
CA GLU A 90 -0.89 -16.96 0.38
C GLU A 90 -2.32 -16.46 0.21
N ASP A 91 -2.51 -15.28 -0.42
CA ASP A 91 -3.83 -14.67 -0.70
C ASP A 91 -4.78 -14.68 0.53
N PRO A 92 -4.35 -14.11 1.68
CA PRO A 92 -5.16 -14.15 2.89
C PRO A 92 -6.41 -13.29 2.76
N ASN A 93 -7.53 -13.78 3.30
CA ASN A 93 -8.73 -12.97 3.39
C ASN A 93 -8.49 -11.73 4.28
N SER A 94 -8.95 -10.57 3.81
CA SER A 94 -8.94 -9.31 4.56
C SER A 94 -10.31 -8.64 4.54
N ASP A 95 -10.72 -8.08 5.67
CA ASP A 95 -11.95 -7.31 5.77
C ASP A 95 -11.66 -5.82 5.55
N TYR A 96 -12.20 -5.26 4.48
CA TYR A 96 -11.99 -3.87 4.10
C TYR A 96 -13.15 -2.96 4.54
N PHE A 97 -12.81 -1.87 5.22
CA PHE A 97 -13.73 -0.84 5.68
C PHE A 97 -13.29 0.54 5.18
N ALA A 98 -14.00 1.07 4.18
CA ALA A 98 -13.88 2.48 3.81
C ALA A 98 -14.55 3.34 4.88
N CYS A 99 -13.75 4.10 5.64
CA CYS A 99 -14.30 4.99 6.66
C CYS A 99 -15.03 6.16 6.01
N ALA A 100 -16.14 6.58 6.62
CA ALA A 100 -16.90 7.73 6.15
C ALA A 100 -17.24 8.68 7.30
N GLN A 101 -17.39 9.97 6.98
CA GLN A 101 -17.84 10.95 7.96
C GLN A 101 -19.24 10.61 8.48
N GLY A 102 -19.45 10.78 9.79
CA GLY A 102 -20.72 10.47 10.44
C GLY A 102 -20.98 8.98 10.66
N GLN A 103 -20.03 8.10 10.31
CA GLN A 103 -20.17 6.66 10.53
C GLN A 103 -20.31 6.34 12.03
N ASN A 104 -21.26 5.46 12.35
CA ASN A 104 -21.51 5.04 13.71
C ASN A 104 -20.39 4.12 14.21
N GLY A 105 -19.65 4.59 15.22
CA GLY A 105 -18.54 3.86 15.83
C GLY A 105 -18.91 2.49 16.36
N ALA A 106 -20.07 2.37 17.03
CA ALA A 106 -20.49 1.10 17.61
C ALA A 106 -20.78 0.06 16.52
N GLN A 107 -21.41 0.47 15.41
CA GLN A 107 -21.66 -0.43 14.28
C GLN A 107 -20.37 -0.89 13.60
N LEU A 108 -19.41 0.02 13.41
CA LEU A 108 -18.09 -0.33 12.87
C LEU A 108 -17.36 -1.33 13.78
N THR A 109 -17.28 -1.04 15.07
CA THR A 109 -16.68 -1.92 16.08
C THR A 109 -17.35 -3.29 16.08
N GLN A 110 -18.68 -3.35 16.05
CA GLN A 110 -19.44 -4.59 16.09
C GLN A 110 -19.28 -5.39 14.79
N ALA A 111 -19.20 -4.73 13.63
CA ALA A 111 -18.92 -5.38 12.36
C ALA A 111 -17.54 -6.04 12.37
N ILE A 112 -16.51 -5.33 12.84
CA ILE A 112 -15.15 -5.88 12.98
C ILE A 112 -15.16 -7.07 13.94
N GLN A 113 -15.78 -6.95 15.11
CA GLN A 113 -15.87 -8.05 16.08
C GLN A 113 -16.54 -9.28 15.49
N ASN A 114 -17.66 -9.10 14.79
CA ASN A 114 -18.36 -10.22 14.16
C ASN A 114 -17.49 -10.94 13.13
N ARG A 115 -16.74 -10.21 12.31
CA ARG A 115 -15.83 -10.80 11.31
C ARG A 115 -14.67 -11.56 11.94
N THR A 116 -14.15 -11.02 13.03
CA THR A 116 -12.96 -11.52 13.72
C THR A 116 -13.27 -12.53 14.83
N ASN A 117 -14.55 -12.90 15.04
CA ASN A 117 -14.95 -13.96 15.98
C ASN A 117 -14.95 -15.36 15.33
N TYR A 118 -14.88 -15.44 14.00
CA TYR A 118 -14.77 -16.70 13.26
C TYR A 118 -13.31 -17.14 13.14
N MET A 119 -13.07 -18.34 12.63
CA MET A 119 -11.70 -18.76 12.29
C MET A 119 -11.17 -17.91 11.14
N SER A 120 -9.93 -17.43 11.24
CA SER A 120 -9.26 -16.84 10.09
C SER A 120 -8.96 -17.94 9.07
N PHE A 121 -9.41 -17.77 7.84
CA PHE A 121 -9.19 -18.73 6.75
C PHE A 121 -7.78 -18.55 6.16
N ASN A 122 -6.74 -18.61 7.00
CA ASN A 122 -5.33 -18.57 6.60
C ASN A 122 -4.45 -19.38 7.55
N SER A 123 -3.18 -19.59 7.17
CA SER A 123 -2.24 -20.48 7.85
C SER A 123 -1.70 -19.90 9.16
N SER A 124 -1.63 -18.58 9.27
CA SER A 124 -1.16 -17.89 10.48
C SER A 124 -2.22 -17.78 11.59
N GLY A 125 -3.50 -17.94 11.25
CA GLY A 125 -4.63 -17.73 12.15
C GLY A 125 -4.90 -16.25 12.46
N LEU A 126 -4.34 -15.32 11.67
CA LEU A 126 -4.51 -13.87 11.87
C LEU A 126 -5.66 -13.32 11.05
N HIS A 127 -6.47 -12.45 11.62
CA HIS A 127 -7.42 -11.64 10.87
C HIS A 127 -6.77 -10.34 10.40
N TYR A 128 -6.91 -10.03 9.12
CA TYR A 128 -6.48 -8.76 8.54
C TYR A 128 -7.68 -7.83 8.38
N VAL A 129 -7.62 -6.66 9.02
CA VAL A 129 -8.67 -5.65 8.92
C VAL A 129 -8.08 -4.38 8.34
N ILE A 130 -8.54 -3.98 7.17
CA ILE A 130 -8.12 -2.76 6.49
C ILE A 130 -9.15 -1.66 6.77
N MET A 131 -8.68 -0.52 7.28
CA MET A 131 -9.50 0.67 7.51
C MET A 131 -8.94 1.83 6.72
N ASP A 132 -9.62 2.22 5.65
CA ASP A 132 -9.18 3.31 4.79
C ASP A 132 -9.73 4.65 5.29
N GLU A 133 -8.90 5.68 5.27
CA GLU A 133 -9.19 7.06 5.66
C GLU A 133 -9.70 7.21 7.11
N VAL A 134 -9.03 6.59 8.08
CA VAL A 134 -9.46 6.58 9.50
C VAL A 134 -9.61 7.99 10.11
N ASP A 135 -8.92 9.00 9.58
CA ASP A 135 -9.05 10.39 10.03
C ASP A 135 -10.44 10.99 9.78
N VAL A 136 -11.25 10.41 8.89
CA VAL A 136 -12.63 10.89 8.65
C VAL A 136 -13.61 10.44 9.73
N LEU A 137 -13.21 9.48 10.59
CA LEU A 137 -14.05 9.00 11.68
C LEU A 137 -14.20 10.06 12.77
N THR A 138 -15.40 10.11 13.35
CA THR A 138 -15.65 10.96 14.52
C THR A 138 -14.80 10.51 15.71
N PRO A 139 -14.46 11.40 16.66
CA PRO A 139 -13.70 11.03 17.86
C PRO A 139 -14.34 9.89 18.67
N ALA A 140 -15.68 9.87 18.73
CA ALA A 140 -16.42 8.79 19.39
C ALA A 140 -16.25 7.45 18.65
N ALA A 141 -16.24 7.45 17.32
CA ALA A 141 -15.99 6.26 16.52
C ALA A 141 -14.55 5.74 16.68
N GLN A 142 -13.56 6.64 16.69
CA GLN A 142 -12.18 6.27 16.97
C GLN A 142 -12.01 5.72 18.39
N ALA A 143 -12.70 6.28 19.39
CA ALA A 143 -12.70 5.74 20.75
C ALA A 143 -13.32 4.33 20.83
N GLY A 144 -14.43 4.10 20.10
CA GLY A 144 -15.07 2.79 19.98
C GLY A 144 -14.15 1.77 19.30
N PHE A 145 -13.47 2.16 18.22
CA PHE A 145 -12.50 1.32 17.53
C PHE A 145 -11.29 0.98 18.42
N LYS A 146 -10.72 1.98 19.12
CA LYS A 146 -9.63 1.77 20.08
C LYS A 146 -9.97 0.70 21.13
N SER A 147 -11.23 0.59 21.54
CA SER A 147 -11.64 -0.38 22.56
C SER A 147 -11.50 -1.84 22.13
N ILE A 148 -11.42 -2.11 20.82
CA ILE A 148 -11.21 -3.46 20.26
C ILE A 148 -9.79 -3.69 19.75
N MET A 149 -8.91 -2.70 19.86
CA MET A 149 -7.48 -2.90 19.69
C MET A 149 -6.89 -3.63 20.90
N ASN A 150 -5.70 -4.23 20.75
CA ASN A 150 -5.00 -5.14 21.68
C ASN A 150 -5.34 -6.63 21.53
N ARG A 151 -5.84 -7.03 20.37
CA ARG A 151 -6.00 -8.43 20.01
C ARG A 151 -4.68 -9.03 19.50
N LYS A 152 -4.44 -10.30 19.81
CA LYS A 152 -3.23 -11.03 19.39
C LYS A 152 -3.41 -11.74 18.05
N ASP A 153 -4.65 -11.83 17.60
CA ASP A 153 -5.14 -12.56 16.44
C ASP A 153 -5.69 -11.62 15.35
N VAL A 154 -5.53 -10.30 15.50
CA VAL A 154 -5.98 -9.32 14.51
C VAL A 154 -4.88 -8.30 14.24
N ILE A 155 -4.61 -8.05 12.96
CA ILE A 155 -3.76 -6.96 12.49
C ILE A 155 -4.66 -5.91 11.83
N PHE A 156 -4.63 -4.69 12.37
CA PHE A 156 -5.31 -3.54 11.81
C PHE A 156 -4.37 -2.77 10.88
N ILE A 157 -4.73 -2.61 9.63
CA ILE A 157 -3.97 -1.84 8.64
C ILE A 157 -4.80 -0.61 8.30
N MET A 158 -4.29 0.56 8.61
CA MET A 158 -5.04 1.81 8.58
C MET A 158 -4.37 2.79 7.64
N THR A 159 -5.15 3.56 6.90
CA THR A 159 -4.64 4.72 6.16
C THR A 159 -5.13 6.01 6.76
N SER A 160 -4.34 7.07 6.61
CA SER A 160 -4.78 8.42 6.98
C SER A 160 -4.08 9.51 6.17
N ASN A 161 -4.79 10.60 5.90
CA ASN A 161 -4.17 11.80 5.32
C ASN A 161 -3.65 12.76 6.41
N ASN A 162 -4.14 12.62 7.65
CA ASN A 162 -3.78 13.49 8.76
C ASN A 162 -3.59 12.67 10.04
N LEU A 163 -2.33 12.37 10.36
CA LEU A 163 -1.97 11.61 11.56
C LEU A 163 -2.44 12.28 12.84
N ASP A 164 -2.51 13.62 12.90
CA ASP A 164 -2.94 14.34 14.10
C ASP A 164 -4.44 14.21 14.38
N GLN A 165 -5.24 13.84 13.39
CA GLN A 165 -6.66 13.54 13.56
C GLN A 165 -6.93 12.11 14.07
N ILE A 166 -5.89 11.28 14.18
CA ILE A 166 -5.99 9.92 14.72
C ILE A 166 -5.80 9.94 16.24
N ASP A 167 -6.68 9.28 16.99
CA ASP A 167 -6.61 9.13 18.45
C ASP A 167 -5.22 8.59 18.86
N LYS A 168 -4.57 9.26 19.83
CA LYS A 168 -3.20 8.93 20.25
C LYS A 168 -3.08 7.52 20.83
N GLY A 169 -4.17 6.95 21.35
CA GLY A 169 -4.23 5.55 21.76
C GLY A 169 -4.25 4.56 20.60
N ILE A 170 -4.83 4.92 19.45
CA ILE A 170 -4.71 4.13 18.21
C ILE A 170 -3.26 4.21 17.72
N GLN A 171 -2.69 5.43 17.66
CA GLN A 171 -1.30 5.62 17.25
C GLN A 171 -0.32 4.81 18.11
N ASN A 172 -0.49 4.83 19.44
CA ASN A 172 0.37 4.11 20.39
C ASN A 172 0.27 2.58 20.27
N ARG A 173 -0.81 2.05 19.70
CA ARG A 173 -1.00 0.60 19.45
C ARG A 173 -0.60 0.22 18.03
N SER A 174 0.06 1.13 17.31
CA SER A 174 0.35 0.97 15.89
C SER A 174 1.79 1.30 15.53
N ILE A 175 2.30 0.63 14.51
CA ILE A 175 3.53 1.01 13.83
C ILE A 175 3.16 2.14 12.86
N LEU A 176 3.73 3.33 13.06
CA LEU A 176 3.48 4.49 12.20
C LEU A 176 4.45 4.48 11.00
N ILE A 177 3.89 4.46 9.80
CA ILE A 177 4.60 4.42 8.52
C ILE A 177 4.35 5.73 7.78
N ASP A 178 5.43 6.49 7.59
CA ASP A 178 5.39 7.75 6.86
C ASP A 178 5.43 7.49 5.35
N MET A 179 4.33 7.82 4.67
CA MET A 179 4.14 7.71 3.23
C MET A 179 4.15 9.08 2.54
N ASN A 180 4.79 10.09 3.14
CA ASN A 180 5.03 11.37 2.47
C ASN A 180 6.15 11.25 1.42
N VAL A 181 6.58 12.40 0.86
CA VAL A 181 7.50 12.49 -0.28
C VAL A 181 8.77 11.63 -0.07
N PRO A 182 8.96 10.55 -0.84
CA PRO A 182 10.16 9.72 -0.76
C PRO A 182 11.36 10.43 -1.41
N PRO A 183 12.59 10.01 -1.11
CA PRO A 183 13.77 10.43 -1.85
C PRO A 183 13.62 10.18 -3.36
N ILE A 184 14.07 11.13 -4.18
CA ILE A 184 13.96 11.04 -5.65
C ILE A 184 14.64 9.79 -6.20
N ASN A 185 15.78 9.40 -5.62
CA ASN A 185 16.56 8.25 -6.07
C ASN A 185 15.76 6.94 -6.01
N ASP A 186 14.82 6.81 -5.07
CA ASP A 186 14.03 5.60 -4.86
C ASP A 186 12.95 5.44 -5.95
N TRP A 187 12.57 6.53 -6.63
CA TRP A 187 11.66 6.49 -7.77
C TRP A 187 12.32 5.99 -9.06
N ARG A 188 13.62 6.25 -9.23
CA ARG A 188 14.34 5.97 -10.49
C ARG A 188 14.19 4.52 -10.95
N PRO A 189 14.48 3.47 -10.14
CA PRO A 189 14.34 2.09 -10.60
C PRO A 189 12.89 1.76 -11.00
N ILE A 190 11.91 2.27 -10.26
CA ILE A 190 10.47 2.05 -10.51
C ILE A 190 10.08 2.67 -11.85
N LEU A 191 10.45 3.94 -12.08
CA LEU A 191 10.11 4.65 -13.32
C LEU A 191 10.85 4.09 -14.53
N ARG A 192 12.09 3.61 -14.39
CA ARG A 192 12.81 2.92 -15.47
C ARG A 192 12.09 1.64 -15.87
N ARG A 193 11.62 0.85 -14.90
CA ARG A 193 10.87 -0.39 -15.15
C ARG A 193 9.61 -0.15 -15.98
N VAL A 194 8.98 1.02 -15.86
CA VAL A 194 7.83 1.42 -16.70
C VAL A 194 8.22 1.53 -18.18
N TYR A 195 9.37 2.12 -18.50
CA TYR A 195 9.89 2.18 -19.88
C TYR A 195 10.35 0.80 -20.36
N GLU A 196 11.01 0.02 -19.51
CA GLU A 196 11.49 -1.32 -19.87
C GLU A 196 10.31 -2.26 -20.19
N ASN A 197 9.24 -2.21 -19.39
CA ASN A 197 8.01 -2.95 -19.65
C ASN A 197 7.32 -2.51 -20.96
N ALA A 198 7.59 -1.29 -21.42
CA ALA A 198 7.16 -0.76 -22.71
C ALA A 198 8.05 -1.19 -23.89
N GLY A 199 9.16 -1.89 -23.64
CA GLY A 199 10.19 -2.13 -24.65
C GLY A 199 10.95 -0.87 -25.07
N LEU A 200 10.89 0.19 -24.27
CA LEU A 200 11.52 1.48 -24.56
C LEU A 200 12.76 1.71 -23.68
N PRO A 201 13.79 2.38 -24.21
CA PRO A 201 14.92 2.79 -23.39
C PRO A 201 14.46 3.85 -22.38
N ALA A 202 14.81 3.67 -21.11
CA ALA A 202 14.54 4.66 -20.10
C ALA A 202 15.33 5.96 -20.36
N PRO A 203 14.74 7.14 -20.11
CA PRO A 203 15.42 8.41 -20.26
C PRO A 203 16.50 8.61 -19.16
N PRO A 204 17.41 9.58 -19.31
CA PRO A 204 18.39 9.90 -18.29
C PRO A 204 17.76 10.28 -16.95
N ASP A 205 18.47 10.05 -15.84
CA ASP A 205 17.99 10.31 -14.48
C ASP A 205 17.48 11.73 -14.27
N ALA A 206 18.12 12.73 -14.87
CA ALA A 206 17.67 14.12 -14.78
C ALA A 206 16.23 14.32 -15.30
N VAL A 207 15.79 13.55 -16.30
CA VAL A 207 14.41 13.61 -16.82
C VAL A 207 13.45 12.92 -15.86
N LEU A 208 13.84 11.76 -15.32
CA LEU A 208 13.03 11.05 -14.32
C LEU A 208 12.84 11.90 -13.06
N ASP A 209 13.91 12.54 -12.59
CA ASP A 209 13.90 13.43 -11.44
C ASP A 209 12.95 14.62 -11.66
N GLN A 210 12.90 15.18 -12.86
CA GLN A 210 11.96 16.26 -13.20
C GLN A 210 10.50 15.80 -13.11
N VAL A 211 10.18 14.58 -13.56
CA VAL A 211 8.83 14.01 -13.43
C VAL A 211 8.46 13.82 -11.96
N VAL A 212 9.38 13.29 -11.16
CA VAL A 212 9.18 13.12 -9.70
C VAL A 212 8.93 14.47 -9.02
N GLN A 213 9.73 15.49 -9.35
CA GLN A 213 9.57 16.84 -8.82
C GLN A 213 8.22 17.47 -9.23
N ALA A 214 7.81 17.30 -10.48
CA ALA A 214 6.53 17.80 -10.99
C ALA A 214 5.33 17.16 -10.28
N GLY A 215 5.45 15.89 -9.90
CA GLY A 215 4.42 15.16 -9.18
C GLY A 215 4.20 15.60 -7.73
N ARG A 216 5.10 16.41 -7.14
CA ARG A 216 4.98 17.00 -5.79
C ARG A 216 4.59 15.98 -4.71
N GLY A 217 5.15 14.78 -4.79
CA GLY A 217 4.89 13.68 -3.86
C GLY A 217 3.68 12.79 -4.18
N SER A 218 2.84 13.15 -5.15
CA SER A 218 1.73 12.29 -5.60
C SER A 218 2.23 11.23 -6.56
N ALA A 219 2.36 9.98 -6.08
CA ALA A 219 2.64 8.82 -6.92
C ALA A 219 1.68 8.74 -8.11
N ARG A 220 0.39 8.99 -7.87
CA ARG A 220 -0.64 9.02 -8.91
C ARG A 220 -0.31 10.02 -10.03
N SER A 221 0.16 11.22 -9.67
CA SER A 221 0.54 12.24 -10.65
C SER A 221 1.81 11.82 -11.41
N ILE A 222 2.83 11.35 -10.68
CA ILE A 222 4.10 10.85 -11.25
C ILE A 222 3.83 9.73 -12.28
N PHE A 223 3.01 8.75 -11.92
CA PHE A 223 2.67 7.64 -12.83
C PHE A 223 1.80 8.10 -14.00
N SER A 224 0.93 9.09 -13.83
CA SER A 224 0.16 9.67 -14.94
C SER A 224 1.09 10.34 -15.95
N ASP A 225 2.03 11.15 -15.47
CA ASP A 225 2.99 11.88 -16.30
C ASP A 225 3.95 10.93 -17.03
N ILE A 226 4.47 9.92 -16.33
CA ILE A 226 5.38 8.94 -16.95
C ILE A 226 4.67 8.14 -18.03
N VAL A 227 3.42 7.71 -17.80
CA VAL A 227 2.62 6.98 -18.79
C VAL A 227 2.29 7.83 -20.00
N MET A 228 2.01 9.11 -19.80
CA MET A 228 1.82 10.05 -20.91
C MET A 228 3.11 10.23 -21.72
N SER A 229 4.25 10.36 -21.07
CA SER A 229 5.57 10.44 -21.72
C SER A 229 5.87 9.19 -22.56
N VAL A 230 5.67 8.01 -21.98
CA VAL A 230 5.90 6.73 -22.65
C VAL A 230 4.96 6.56 -23.84
N ASN A 231 3.67 6.83 -23.68
CA ASN A 231 2.71 6.77 -24.79
C ASN A 231 3.03 7.74 -25.94
N LYS A 232 3.61 8.91 -25.63
CA LYS A 232 4.07 9.86 -26.66
C LYS A 232 5.21 9.24 -27.47
N GLU A 233 6.16 8.58 -26.81
CA GLU A 233 7.29 7.92 -27.46
C GLU A 233 6.84 6.73 -28.33
N VAL A 234 5.94 5.88 -27.83
CA VAL A 234 5.34 4.78 -28.61
C VAL A 234 4.68 5.30 -29.90
N ARG A 235 3.94 6.40 -29.80
CA ARG A 235 3.32 7.05 -30.98
C ARG A 235 4.35 7.60 -31.97
N ASN A 236 5.43 8.21 -31.47
CA ASN A 236 6.51 8.72 -32.32
C ASN A 236 7.22 7.60 -33.10
N ARG A 237 7.23 6.37 -32.56
CA ARG A 237 7.78 5.18 -33.21
C ARG A 237 6.81 4.48 -34.15
N HIS A 238 5.62 5.03 -34.36
CA HIS A 238 4.54 4.44 -35.17
C HIS A 238 4.09 3.05 -34.68
N GLU A 239 4.31 2.74 -33.41
CA GLU A 239 3.83 1.51 -32.80
C GLU A 239 2.35 1.66 -32.44
N SER A 240 1.56 0.61 -32.68
CA SER A 240 0.10 0.64 -32.55
C SER A 240 -0.41 0.20 -31.17
N HIS A 241 0.46 0.02 -30.18
CA HIS A 241 0.06 -0.34 -28.83
C HIS A 241 -0.02 0.89 -27.91
N LEU A 242 -0.84 0.84 -26.85
CA LEU A 242 -0.89 1.88 -25.81
C LEU A 242 -0.41 1.33 -24.48
N ILE A 243 0.06 2.19 -23.60
CA ILE A 243 0.45 1.81 -22.24
C ILE A 243 -0.55 2.38 -21.26
N THR A 244 -1.07 1.50 -20.41
CA THR A 244 -2.09 1.82 -19.43
C THR A 244 -1.65 1.36 -18.05
N LEU A 245 -2.01 2.13 -17.02
CA LEU A 245 -1.86 1.69 -15.64
C LEU A 245 -2.93 0.63 -15.35
N LYS A 246 -2.55 -0.48 -14.72
CA LYS A 246 -3.53 -1.35 -14.07
C LYS A 246 -4.18 -0.53 -12.96
N ALA A 247 -5.51 -0.54 -12.89
CA ALA A 247 -6.19 0.00 -11.73
C ALA A 247 -5.67 -0.73 -10.48
N CYS A 248 -5.13 0.01 -9.51
CA CYS A 248 -4.94 -0.52 -8.17
C CYS A 248 -6.35 -0.68 -7.57
N SER A 249 -6.75 -1.92 -7.33
CA SER A 249 -7.99 -2.27 -6.63
C SER A 249 -7.93 -1.90 -5.16
#